data_AF-A0A3B9G4K6-F1
#
_entry.id   AF-A0A3B9G4K6-F1
#
_cell.length_a   1.000
_cell.length_b   1.000
_cell.length_c   1.000
_cell.angle_alpha   90.00
_cell.angle_beta   90.00
_cell.angle_gamma   90.00
#
_symmetry.space_group_name_H-M   'P 1'
#
loop_
_entity.id
_entity.type
_entity.pdbx_description
1 polymer ?
#
loop_
_entity_poly.entity_id
_entity_poly.type
_entity_poly.pdbx_seq_one_letter_code
_entity_poly.pdbx_strand_id
1 'polypeptide(L)'
;MRKQKKDNLLDALEDIVYETDQELGLSAAAEDVVKTFMNTAEKVLSSGRKSLSYTFAAYKDKKIGRGTYSIRTKTNAEVYNTLLEQPDSKSFVLHVYSEDDGEIGTISRHVTGKKSLFSYEKETTDFLVTMNGHVLGYIIPVKEKKERKLITDFNSWAVMGSLSKNDYKIFDTDSGKTLADVFARKVRSASFAMKCRRDENEPLLVMMAVLIDFLSSKK
;
A
#
# COMPACT_ATOMS: atom_id res chain seq x y z
N MET A 1 18.59 -1.57 2.19
CA MET A 1 19.48 -1.80 1.03
C MET A 1 19.49 -0.68 -0.03
N ARG A 2 18.35 -0.10 -0.45
CA ARG A 2 18.32 1.00 -1.46
C ARG A 2 18.79 2.38 -0.93
N LYS A 3 18.55 2.68 0.35
CA LYS A 3 19.04 3.91 1.03
C LYS A 3 20.57 3.92 1.11
N GLN A 4 21.15 2.80 1.54
CA GLN A 4 22.60 2.60 1.61
C GLN A 4 23.29 2.71 0.23
N LYS A 5 22.67 2.23 -0.86
CA LYS A 5 23.22 2.42 -2.21
C LYS A 5 23.19 3.89 -2.69
N LYS A 6 22.30 4.71 -2.15
CA LYS A 6 22.19 6.14 -2.48
C LYS A 6 23.24 6.94 -1.73
N ASP A 7 23.38 6.67 -0.43
CA ASP A 7 24.33 7.35 0.44
C ASP A 7 25.77 7.03 -0.05
N ASN A 8 26.06 5.77 -0.39
CA ASN A 8 27.34 5.38 -1.00
C ASN A 8 27.65 6.03 -2.36
N LEU A 9 26.63 6.44 -3.14
CA LEU A 9 26.84 7.09 -4.44
C LEU A 9 27.11 8.59 -4.28
N LEU A 10 26.46 9.22 -3.29
CA LEU A 10 26.72 10.61 -2.92
C LEU A 10 28.11 10.76 -2.32
N ASP A 11 28.48 9.88 -1.39
CA ASP A 11 29.82 9.87 -0.78
C ASP A 11 30.90 9.66 -1.84
N ALA A 12 30.72 8.71 -2.76
CA ALA A 12 31.67 8.47 -3.85
C ALA A 12 31.78 9.66 -4.83
N LEU A 13 30.72 10.43 -5.02
CA LEU A 13 30.74 11.63 -5.87
C LEU A 13 31.40 12.82 -5.15
N GLU A 14 31.22 12.95 -3.84
CA GLU A 14 31.92 13.94 -3.02
C GLU A 14 33.42 13.67 -2.96
N ASP A 15 33.83 12.40 -2.84
CA ASP A 15 35.24 11.99 -2.87
C ASP A 15 35.92 12.30 -4.22
N ILE A 16 35.25 12.02 -5.35
CA ILE A 16 35.76 12.35 -6.69
C ILE A 16 35.95 13.86 -6.83
N VAL A 17 35.02 14.67 -6.31
CA VAL A 17 35.11 16.13 -6.36
C VAL A 17 36.27 16.64 -5.51
N TYR A 18 36.46 16.08 -4.31
CA TYR A 18 37.55 16.46 -3.41
C TYR A 18 38.93 16.12 -3.99
N GLU A 19 39.10 14.95 -4.61
CA GLU A 19 40.33 14.56 -5.29
C GLU A 19 40.62 15.44 -6.53
N THR A 20 39.58 15.82 -7.27
CA THR A 20 39.70 16.68 -8.47
C THR A 20 40.11 18.12 -8.11
N ASP A 21 39.71 18.63 -6.94
CA ASP A 21 40.07 19.96 -6.43
C ASP A 21 41.54 20.05 -5.98
N GLN A 22 42.06 19.00 -5.32
CA GLN A 22 43.47 18.93 -4.91
C GLN A 22 44.45 18.80 -6.08
N GLU A 23 44.09 18.09 -7.16
CA GLU A 23 44.99 17.87 -8.30
C GLU A 23 45.02 19.04 -9.30
N LEU A 24 43.94 19.80 -9.44
CA LEU A 24 43.78 20.76 -10.54
C LEU A 24 43.77 22.24 -10.12
N GLY A 25 43.79 22.55 -8.82
CA GLY A 25 43.87 23.92 -8.29
C GLY A 25 42.82 24.85 -8.92
N LEU A 26 41.59 24.35 -9.02
CA LEU A 26 40.61 24.91 -9.94
C LEU A 26 40.00 26.21 -9.41
N SER A 27 40.01 27.23 -10.28
CA SER A 27 39.35 28.51 -10.05
C SER A 27 37.84 28.38 -9.83
N ALA A 28 37.20 29.43 -9.31
CA ALA A 28 35.75 29.55 -9.04
C ALA A 28 34.79 29.02 -10.13
N ALA A 29 35.25 28.86 -11.38
CA ALA A 29 34.51 28.20 -12.46
C ALA A 29 34.28 26.69 -12.21
N ALA A 30 35.19 25.98 -11.55
CA ALA A 30 34.99 24.56 -11.23
C ALA A 30 34.05 24.36 -10.06
N GLU A 31 34.08 25.21 -9.04
CA GLU A 31 33.07 25.20 -7.97
C GLU A 31 31.67 25.38 -8.55
N ASP A 32 31.50 26.25 -9.54
CA ASP A 32 30.21 26.48 -10.19
C ASP A 32 29.77 25.30 -11.07
N VAL A 33 30.72 24.62 -11.72
CA VAL A 33 30.47 23.37 -12.46
C VAL A 33 30.08 22.24 -11.51
N VAL A 34 30.76 22.08 -10.38
CA VAL A 34 30.45 21.09 -9.34
C VAL A 34 29.08 21.35 -8.73
N LYS A 35 28.79 22.61 -8.38
CA LYS A 35 27.49 23.01 -7.83
C LYS A 35 26.37 22.80 -8.84
N THR A 36 26.62 23.09 -10.12
CA THR A 36 25.69 22.81 -11.22
C THR A 36 25.49 21.31 -11.41
N PHE A 37 26.55 20.51 -11.32
CA PHE A 37 26.50 19.06 -11.45
C PHE A 37 25.75 18.42 -10.27
N MET A 38 26.03 18.82 -9.03
CA MET A 38 25.31 18.36 -7.83
C MET A 38 23.85 18.78 -7.86
N ASN A 39 23.54 20.04 -8.19
CA ASN A 39 22.16 20.47 -8.38
C ASN A 39 21.45 19.70 -9.50
N THR A 40 22.17 19.35 -10.58
CA THR A 40 21.62 18.54 -11.67
C THR A 40 21.43 17.09 -11.25
N ALA A 41 22.36 16.50 -10.50
CA ALA A 41 22.28 15.16 -9.96
C ALA A 41 21.14 15.06 -8.94
N GLU A 42 21.00 16.00 -8.01
CA GLU A 42 19.87 16.12 -7.12
C GLU A 42 18.56 16.32 -7.89
N LYS A 43 18.56 17.16 -8.94
CA LYS A 43 17.41 17.36 -9.82
C LYS A 43 17.08 16.12 -10.64
N VAL A 44 18.05 15.30 -11.03
CA VAL A 44 17.86 14.01 -11.74
C VAL A 44 17.35 12.94 -10.77
N LEU A 45 17.93 12.86 -9.57
CA LEU A 45 17.50 11.97 -8.49
C LEU A 45 16.11 12.34 -7.96
N SER A 46 15.76 13.63 -7.94
CA SER A 46 14.43 14.14 -7.56
C SER A 46 13.44 14.17 -8.72
N SER A 47 13.87 14.34 -9.98
CA SER A 47 13.00 14.20 -11.17
C SER A 47 12.72 12.74 -11.52
N GLY A 48 13.58 11.80 -11.09
CA GLY A 48 13.26 10.38 -10.95
C GLY A 48 12.17 10.10 -9.91
N ARG A 49 11.86 11.08 -9.02
CA ARG A 49 10.66 11.13 -8.18
C ARG A 49 9.55 11.98 -8.81
N LYS A 50 9.32 11.92 -10.12
CA LYS A 50 7.91 11.94 -10.55
C LYS A 50 7.27 10.80 -9.76
N SER A 51 6.40 11.10 -8.79
CA SER A 51 5.72 10.05 -8.04
C SER A 51 5.01 9.20 -9.09
N LEU A 52 5.60 8.05 -9.43
CA LEU A 52 5.03 7.14 -10.39
C LEU A 52 3.81 6.60 -9.66
N SER A 53 2.68 7.25 -9.91
CA SER A 53 1.40 6.78 -9.43
C SER A 53 1.07 5.57 -10.28
N TYR A 54 1.19 4.39 -9.71
CA TYR A 54 0.84 3.17 -10.39
C TYR A 54 -0.67 2.99 -10.32
N THR A 55 -1.23 2.39 -11.35
CA THR A 55 -2.64 2.02 -11.34
C THR A 55 -2.72 0.52 -11.47
N PHE A 56 -3.30 -0.10 -10.45
CA PHE A 56 -3.61 -1.51 -10.41
C PHE A 56 -5.09 -1.71 -10.73
N ALA A 57 -5.40 -2.87 -11.28
CA ALA A 57 -6.76 -3.32 -11.46
C ALA A 57 -6.92 -4.71 -10.85
N ALA A 58 -7.93 -4.87 -10.01
CA ALA A 58 -8.21 -6.14 -9.34
C ALA A 58 -9.31 -6.89 -10.08
N TYR A 59 -9.04 -8.12 -10.44
CA TYR A 59 -9.95 -9.00 -11.18
C TYR A 59 -10.34 -10.16 -10.27
N LYS A 60 -11.64 -10.31 -10.00
CA LYS A 60 -12.16 -11.44 -9.24
C LYS A 60 -12.02 -12.71 -10.05
N ASP A 61 -11.29 -13.69 -9.53
CA ASP A 61 -11.33 -15.04 -10.09
C ASP A 61 -12.51 -15.81 -9.49
N LYS A 62 -13.62 -15.81 -10.22
CA LYS A 62 -14.85 -16.51 -9.81
C LYS A 62 -14.73 -18.03 -9.90
N LYS A 63 -13.75 -18.57 -10.65
CA LYS A 63 -13.58 -20.02 -10.83
C LYS A 63 -12.89 -20.65 -9.63
N ILE A 64 -11.91 -19.94 -9.06
CA ILE A 64 -11.13 -20.42 -7.90
C ILE A 64 -11.94 -20.28 -6.61
N GLY A 65 -12.68 -19.17 -6.45
CA GLY A 65 -13.57 -18.99 -5.31
C GLY A 65 -13.78 -17.54 -4.92
N ARG A 66 -14.72 -17.30 -4.00
CA ARG A 66 -14.98 -15.95 -3.48
C ARG A 66 -13.73 -15.41 -2.77
N GLY A 67 -13.35 -14.17 -3.05
CA GLY A 67 -12.22 -13.50 -2.40
C GLY A 67 -10.86 -13.76 -3.05
N THR A 68 -10.82 -14.47 -4.17
CA THR A 68 -9.61 -14.64 -4.98
C THR A 68 -9.52 -13.51 -6.00
N TYR A 69 -8.41 -12.77 -5.99
CA TYR A 69 -8.19 -11.63 -6.89
C TYR A 69 -6.84 -11.74 -7.57
N SER A 70 -6.83 -11.55 -8.89
CA SER A 70 -5.63 -11.23 -9.65
C SER A 70 -5.50 -9.71 -9.75
N ILE A 71 -4.44 -9.15 -9.18
CA ILE A 71 -4.15 -7.71 -9.21
C ILE A 71 -3.09 -7.45 -10.27
N ARG A 72 -3.47 -6.69 -11.30
CA ARG A 72 -2.64 -6.48 -12.50
C ARG A 72 -2.31 -5.02 -12.72
N THR A 73 -1.15 -4.77 -13.31
CA THR A 73 -0.76 -3.45 -13.81
C THR A 73 -1.53 -3.07 -15.08
N LYS A 74 -1.30 -1.85 -15.58
CA LYS A 74 -1.79 -1.41 -16.90
C LYS A 74 -1.28 -2.26 -18.06
N THR A 75 -0.07 -2.82 -17.97
CA THR A 75 0.51 -3.72 -18.98
C THR A 75 0.02 -5.17 -18.81
N ASN A 76 -0.95 -5.38 -17.92
CA ASN A 76 -1.60 -6.67 -17.68
C ASN A 76 -0.68 -7.74 -17.04
N ALA A 77 0.49 -7.33 -16.55
CA ALA A 77 1.31 -8.16 -15.67
C ALA A 77 0.60 -8.30 -14.32
N GLU A 78 0.42 -9.54 -13.85
CA GLU A 78 0.00 -9.83 -12.49
C GLU A 78 1.11 -9.40 -11.53
N VAL A 79 0.76 -8.76 -10.42
CA VAL A 79 1.76 -8.29 -9.42
C VAL A 79 1.44 -8.89 -8.07
N TYR A 80 0.14 -9.01 -7.78
CA TYR A 80 -0.33 -9.69 -6.60
C TYR A 80 -1.46 -10.63 -6.96
N ASN A 81 -1.57 -11.69 -6.18
CA ASN A 81 -2.72 -12.56 -6.16
C ASN A 81 -3.19 -12.72 -4.72
N THR A 82 -4.47 -13.00 -4.52
CA THR A 82 -5.01 -13.27 -3.20
C THR A 82 -5.74 -14.58 -3.16
N LEU A 83 -5.63 -15.30 -2.06
CA LEU A 83 -6.41 -16.51 -1.78
C LEU A 83 -7.20 -16.29 -0.51
N LEU A 84 -8.50 -16.57 -0.56
CA LEU A 84 -9.34 -16.49 0.62
C LEU A 84 -9.63 -17.89 1.16
N GLU A 85 -9.18 -18.14 2.37
CA GLU A 85 -9.55 -19.30 3.16
C GLU A 85 -10.72 -18.95 4.08
N GLN A 86 -11.78 -19.76 4.04
CA GLN A 86 -12.94 -19.63 4.94
C GLN A 86 -13.12 -20.93 5.70
N PRO A 87 -12.50 -21.07 6.88
CA PRO A 87 -12.66 -22.27 7.70
C PRO A 87 -14.11 -22.46 8.13
N ASP A 88 -14.83 -21.36 8.41
CA ASP A 88 -16.24 -21.38 8.77
C ASP A 88 -16.98 -20.09 8.35
N SER A 89 -18.29 -20.01 8.64
CA SER A 89 -19.14 -18.86 8.26
C SER A 89 -18.74 -17.53 8.92
N LYS A 90 -18.05 -17.59 10.06
CA LYS A 90 -17.67 -16.47 10.91
C LYS A 90 -16.20 -16.10 10.80
N SER A 91 -15.32 -17.01 10.39
CA SER A 91 -13.88 -16.77 10.23
C SER A 91 -13.45 -16.71 8.75
N PHE A 92 -12.37 -15.97 8.47
CA PHE A 92 -11.66 -16.07 7.20
C PHE A 92 -10.22 -15.61 7.36
N VAL A 93 -9.36 -16.09 6.48
CA VAL A 93 -7.99 -15.60 6.27
C VAL A 93 -7.85 -15.26 4.79
N LEU A 94 -7.49 -14.02 4.50
CA LEU A 94 -7.13 -13.56 3.17
C LEU A 94 -5.61 -13.55 3.07
N HIS A 95 -5.06 -14.46 2.30
CA HIS A 95 -3.64 -14.51 1.96
C HIS A 95 -3.37 -13.62 0.76
N VAL A 96 -2.25 -12.91 0.78
CA VAL A 96 -1.79 -12.08 -0.33
C VAL A 96 -0.40 -12.54 -0.73
N TYR A 97 -0.23 -12.77 -2.02
CA TYR A 97 0.98 -13.24 -2.65
C TYR A 97 1.51 -12.16 -3.59
N SER A 98 2.82 -11.89 -3.52
CA SER A 98 3.59 -11.18 -4.54
C SER A 98 4.12 -12.20 -5.55
N GLU A 99 4.19 -11.81 -6.82
CA GLU A 99 4.87 -12.63 -7.84
C GLU A 99 6.35 -12.87 -7.50
N ASP A 100 7.01 -11.87 -6.91
CA ASP A 100 8.44 -11.89 -6.62
C ASP A 100 8.79 -12.61 -5.30
N ASP A 101 7.95 -12.48 -4.28
CA ASP A 101 8.29 -12.82 -2.89
C ASP A 101 7.43 -13.95 -2.28
N GLY A 102 6.47 -14.50 -3.03
CA GLY A 102 5.52 -15.47 -2.49
C GLY A 102 4.53 -14.83 -1.53
N GLU A 103 4.18 -15.51 -0.42
CA GLU A 103 3.22 -14.96 0.56
C GLU A 103 3.81 -13.77 1.32
N ILE A 104 3.24 -12.59 1.13
CA ILE A 104 3.72 -11.34 1.74
C ILE A 104 2.91 -10.93 2.96
N GLY A 105 1.69 -11.44 3.13
CA GLY A 105 0.88 -11.11 4.28
C GLY A 105 -0.50 -11.73 4.29
N THR A 106 -1.15 -11.63 5.45
CA THR A 106 -2.51 -12.12 5.67
C THR A 106 -3.38 -11.08 6.37
N ILE A 107 -4.68 -11.11 6.06
CA ILE A 107 -5.71 -10.46 6.85
C ILE A 107 -6.64 -11.54 7.39
N SER A 108 -6.68 -11.70 8.71
CA SER A 108 -7.61 -12.63 9.36
C SER A 108 -8.72 -11.88 10.08
N ARG A 109 -9.94 -12.40 10.00
CA ARG A 109 -11.05 -11.87 10.77
C ARG A 109 -10.93 -12.35 12.21
N HIS A 110 -10.85 -11.40 13.14
CA HIS A 110 -10.88 -11.65 14.57
C HIS A 110 -12.18 -11.12 15.16
N VAL A 111 -13.03 -12.00 15.68
CA VAL A 111 -14.26 -11.61 16.36
C VAL A 111 -13.91 -11.31 17.82
N THR A 112 -13.96 -10.03 18.19
CA THR A 112 -13.76 -9.55 19.54
C THR A 112 -15.13 -9.30 20.17
N GLY A 113 -15.41 -9.98 21.29
CA GLY A 113 -16.66 -9.82 22.03
C GLY A 113 -17.04 -11.10 22.75
N LYS A 114 -17.13 -11.04 24.09
CA LYS A 114 -17.77 -12.11 24.86
C LYS A 114 -19.28 -11.90 24.74
N LYS A 115 -20.02 -12.94 24.35
CA LYS A 115 -21.45 -13.01 24.69
C LYS A 115 -21.56 -13.04 26.20
N SER A 116 -21.72 -11.88 26.83
CA SER A 116 -22.29 -11.82 28.17
C SER A 116 -23.75 -12.24 28.05
N LEU A 117 -24.18 -13.17 28.89
CA LEU A 117 -25.60 -13.56 29.01
C LEU A 117 -26.50 -12.37 29.38
N PHE A 118 -25.91 -11.25 29.83
CA PHE A 118 -26.62 -10.11 30.41
C PHE A 118 -26.16 -8.74 29.89
N SER A 119 -25.20 -8.64 28.97
CA SER A 119 -24.85 -7.37 28.31
C SER A 119 -25.05 -7.44 26.80
N TYR A 120 -25.71 -6.42 26.26
CA TYR A 120 -25.83 -6.14 24.82
C TYR A 120 -24.48 -5.64 24.25
N GLU A 121 -23.36 -6.24 24.62
CA GLU A 121 -22.09 -5.98 23.95
C GLU A 121 -22.21 -6.49 22.52
N LYS A 122 -22.27 -5.54 21.59
CA LYS A 122 -22.28 -5.81 20.16
C LYS A 122 -20.97 -6.50 19.82
N GLU A 123 -21.04 -7.69 19.23
CA GLU A 123 -19.87 -8.32 18.61
C GLU A 123 -19.19 -7.31 17.69
N THR A 124 -17.95 -6.95 17.99
CA THR A 124 -17.08 -6.16 17.12
C THR A 124 -16.26 -7.11 16.27
N THR A 125 -16.05 -6.75 15.02
CA THR A 125 -15.27 -7.56 14.09
C THR A 125 -14.09 -6.73 13.65
N ASP A 126 -12.92 -7.10 14.14
CA ASP A 126 -11.65 -6.48 13.78
C ASP A 126 -10.91 -7.40 12.81
N PHE A 127 -9.97 -6.85 12.05
CA PHE A 127 -9.19 -7.62 11.09
C PHE A 127 -7.71 -7.53 11.43
N LEU A 128 -7.14 -8.62 11.90
CA LEU A 128 -5.72 -8.73 12.23
C LEU A 128 -4.91 -8.79 10.94
N VAL A 129 -3.91 -7.91 10.83
CA VAL A 129 -3.01 -7.81 9.68
C VAL A 129 -1.64 -8.35 10.07
N THR A 130 -1.16 -9.32 9.29
CA THR A 130 0.21 -9.84 9.38
C THR A 130 0.91 -9.55 8.06
N MET A 131 2.14 -9.04 8.12
CA MET A 131 2.98 -8.79 6.95
C MET A 131 4.36 -9.40 7.18
N ASN A 132 4.88 -10.16 6.21
CA ASN A 132 6.18 -10.82 6.29
C ASN A 132 6.39 -11.61 7.60
N GLY A 133 5.36 -12.29 8.09
CA GLY A 133 5.40 -13.07 9.34
C GLY A 133 5.27 -12.25 10.64
N HIS A 134 5.12 -10.92 10.56
CA HIS A 134 4.97 -10.05 11.72
C HIS A 134 3.57 -9.48 11.83
N VAL A 135 3.00 -9.51 13.04
CA VAL A 135 1.73 -8.84 13.34
C VAL A 135 1.96 -7.34 13.28
N LEU A 136 1.23 -6.66 12.38
CA LEU A 136 1.21 -5.20 12.33
C LEU A 136 0.23 -4.62 13.33
N GLY A 137 -0.99 -5.16 13.36
CA GLY A 137 -2.08 -4.68 14.20
C GLY A 137 -3.43 -4.98 13.57
N TYR A 138 -4.43 -4.14 13.86
CA TYR A 138 -5.81 -4.33 13.46
C TYR A 138 -6.32 -3.24 12.51
N ILE A 139 -7.12 -3.66 11.53
CA ILE A 139 -8.07 -2.79 10.82
C ILE A 139 -9.39 -2.84 11.58
N ILE A 140 -9.84 -1.68 12.05
CA ILE A 140 -11.00 -1.54 12.94
C ILE A 140 -12.13 -0.83 12.18
N PRO A 141 -13.29 -1.47 12.00
CA PRO A 141 -14.45 -0.81 11.46
C PRO A 141 -15.04 0.19 12.45
N VAL A 142 -15.06 1.46 12.06
CA VAL A 142 -15.65 2.54 12.86
C VAL A 142 -16.94 2.99 12.19
N LYS A 143 -18.01 3.07 12.99
CA LYS A 143 -19.29 3.64 12.54
C LYS A 143 -19.40 5.06 13.06
N GLU A 144 -19.26 6.02 12.16
CA GLU A 144 -19.50 7.42 12.48
C GLU A 144 -20.80 7.87 11.78
N LYS A 145 -21.85 8.10 12.58
CA LYS A 145 -23.20 8.41 12.09
C LYS A 145 -23.71 7.36 11.07
N LYS A 146 -23.86 7.73 9.80
CA LYS A 146 -24.32 6.89 8.68
C LYS A 146 -23.17 6.37 7.80
N GLU A 147 -21.93 6.79 8.06
CA GLU A 147 -20.78 6.40 7.26
C GLU A 147 -20.00 5.27 7.93
N ARG A 148 -19.53 4.32 7.11
CA ARG A 148 -18.61 3.27 7.54
C ARG A 148 -17.20 3.73 7.21
N LYS A 149 -16.36 3.86 8.23
CA LYS A 149 -14.93 4.15 8.11
C LYS A 149 -14.16 2.90 8.53
N LEU A 150 -12.96 2.72 7.97
CA LEU A 150 -11.99 1.77 8.48
C LEU A 150 -10.78 2.57 8.95
N ILE A 151 -10.26 2.25 10.13
CA ILE A 151 -9.00 2.83 10.63
C ILE A 151 -8.02 1.71 10.94
N THR A 152 -6.72 2.03 10.94
CA THR A 152 -5.68 1.11 11.40
C THR A 152 -5.13 1.59 12.74
N ASP A 153 -4.87 0.69 13.68
CA ASP A 153 -4.16 1.03 14.92
C ASP A 153 -2.62 1.06 14.77
N PHE A 154 -2.10 0.61 13.63
CA PHE A 154 -0.67 0.42 13.42
C PHE A 154 0.00 1.44 12.48
N ASN A 155 -0.76 2.24 11.72
CA ASN A 155 -0.20 3.15 10.72
C ASN A 155 -0.89 4.53 10.61
N SER A 156 -1.73 4.93 11.57
CA SER A 156 -2.50 6.19 11.48
C SER A 156 -3.25 6.34 10.14
N TRP A 157 -3.74 5.25 9.55
CA TRP A 157 -4.48 5.31 8.28
C TRP A 157 -5.97 5.26 8.49
N ALA A 158 -6.68 5.97 7.62
CA ALA A 158 -8.13 5.95 7.56
C ALA A 158 -8.61 5.79 6.12
N VAL A 159 -9.77 5.14 6.00
CA VAL A 159 -10.48 4.95 4.73
C VAL A 159 -11.76 5.77 4.75
N MET A 160 -11.93 6.63 3.74
CA MET A 160 -13.12 7.47 3.59
C MET A 160 -13.66 7.45 2.16
N GLY A 161 -14.98 7.50 2.04
CA GLY A 161 -15.70 7.50 0.76
C GLY A 161 -16.79 6.42 0.71
N SER A 162 -17.25 6.11 -0.48
CA SER A 162 -18.27 5.08 -0.72
C SER A 162 -17.63 3.70 -0.91
N LEU A 163 -17.42 2.99 0.20
CA LEU A 163 -16.87 1.63 0.20
C LEU A 163 -17.68 0.66 -0.69
N SER A 164 -19.02 0.73 -0.63
CA SER A 164 -19.90 -0.15 -1.42
C SER A 164 -19.87 0.14 -2.93
N LYS A 165 -19.39 1.31 -3.33
CA LYS A 165 -19.25 1.69 -4.75
C LYS A 165 -17.80 1.63 -5.22
N ASN A 166 -16.88 1.12 -4.38
CA ASN A 166 -15.44 1.19 -4.62
C ASN A 166 -14.98 2.59 -5.02
N ASP A 167 -15.49 3.63 -4.35
CA ASP A 167 -15.15 5.03 -4.62
C ASP A 167 -14.70 5.68 -3.31
N TYR A 168 -13.45 5.45 -2.94
CA TYR A 168 -12.90 5.80 -1.64
C TYR A 168 -11.39 6.07 -1.69
N LYS A 169 -10.90 6.76 -0.66
CA LYS A 169 -9.49 7.07 -0.48
C LYS A 169 -8.96 6.44 0.79
N ILE A 170 -7.70 6.01 0.74
CA ILE A 170 -6.89 5.66 1.90
C ILE A 170 -5.93 6.81 2.12
N PHE A 171 -5.94 7.40 3.31
CA PHE A 171 -5.08 8.51 3.67
C PHE A 171 -4.47 8.30 5.04
N ASP A 172 -3.28 8.86 5.21
CA ASP A 172 -2.61 9.00 6.48
C ASP A 172 -3.24 10.19 7.24
N THR A 173 -3.75 9.94 8.44
CA THR A 173 -4.43 10.93 9.27
C THR A 173 -3.46 11.93 9.87
N ASP A 174 -2.20 11.55 10.07
CA ASP A 174 -1.20 12.41 10.71
C ASP A 174 -0.65 13.42 9.69
N SER A 175 -0.36 12.95 8.47
CA SER A 175 0.13 13.84 7.40
C SER A 175 -0.97 14.43 6.51
N GLY A 176 -2.21 13.94 6.60
CA GLY A 176 -3.32 14.29 5.70
C GLY A 176 -3.12 13.83 4.25
N LYS A 177 -2.06 13.07 3.97
CA LYS A 177 -1.68 12.67 2.62
C LYS A 177 -2.52 11.51 2.13
N THR A 178 -3.07 11.63 0.93
CA THR A 178 -3.68 10.48 0.23
C THR A 178 -2.60 9.48 -0.18
N LEU A 179 -2.76 8.24 0.29
CA LEU A 179 -1.87 7.11 0.00
C LEU A 179 -2.37 6.32 -1.20
N ALA A 180 -3.69 6.10 -1.27
CA ALA A 180 -4.35 5.43 -2.37
C ALA A 180 -5.71 6.04 -2.70
N ASP A 181 -6.05 6.00 -3.99
CA ASP A 181 -7.36 6.35 -4.52
C ASP A 181 -7.96 5.11 -5.20
N VAL A 182 -9.09 4.63 -4.70
CA VAL A 182 -9.79 3.44 -5.21
C VAL A 182 -11.07 3.89 -5.89
N PHE A 183 -11.24 3.45 -7.13
CA PHE A 183 -12.38 3.80 -7.97
C PHE A 183 -12.95 2.58 -8.68
N ALA A 184 -14.27 2.54 -8.83
CA ALA A 184 -14.94 1.52 -9.62
C ALA A 184 -14.50 1.60 -11.07
N ARG A 185 -14.10 0.45 -11.63
CA ARG A 185 -13.76 0.37 -13.05
C ARG A 185 -15.00 -0.02 -13.84
N LYS A 186 -15.52 0.89 -14.68
CA LYS A 186 -16.71 0.62 -15.52
C LYS A 186 -16.44 -0.27 -16.73
N VAL A 187 -15.19 -0.62 -17.03
CA VAL A 187 -14.80 -1.31 -18.27
C VAL A 187 -13.81 -2.45 -17.97
N ARG A 188 -14.00 -3.62 -18.64
CA ARG A 188 -13.14 -4.83 -18.60
C ARG A 188 -13.24 -5.74 -17.36
N SER A 189 -14.42 -5.91 -16.75
CA SER A 189 -14.66 -6.95 -15.73
C SER A 189 -13.83 -6.86 -14.42
N ALA A 190 -13.02 -5.83 -14.24
CA ALA A 190 -12.30 -5.58 -12.99
C ALA A 190 -13.29 -5.15 -11.90
N SER A 191 -13.06 -5.60 -10.66
CA SER A 191 -13.90 -5.24 -9.51
C SER A 191 -13.65 -3.79 -9.07
N PHE A 192 -12.38 -3.39 -9.05
CA PHE A 192 -11.95 -2.03 -8.78
C PHE A 192 -10.62 -1.75 -9.46
N ALA A 193 -10.26 -0.47 -9.50
CA ALA A 193 -8.90 -0.04 -9.78
C ALA A 193 -8.40 0.83 -8.63
N MET A 194 -7.09 0.79 -8.37
CA MET A 194 -6.44 1.53 -7.31
C MET A 194 -5.27 2.30 -7.88
N LYS A 195 -5.16 3.58 -7.54
CA LYS A 195 -4.00 4.42 -7.82
C LYS A 195 -3.25 4.69 -6.52
N CYS A 196 -2.01 4.24 -6.42
CA CYS A 196 -1.14 4.50 -5.28
C CYS A 196 0.31 4.73 -5.74
N ARG A 197 1.19 5.12 -4.81
CA ARG A 197 2.63 5.16 -5.07
C ARG A 197 3.19 3.75 -4.91
N ARG A 198 4.18 3.39 -5.74
CA ARG A 198 4.95 2.16 -5.56
C ARG A 198 6.05 2.40 -4.55
N ASP A 199 5.74 2.05 -3.31
CA ASP A 199 6.65 2.08 -2.18
C ASP A 199 6.38 0.85 -1.28
N GLU A 200 7.02 0.80 -0.12
CA GLU A 200 6.91 -0.31 0.83
C GLU A 200 5.49 -0.52 1.38
N ASN A 201 4.60 0.48 1.24
CA ASN A 201 3.22 0.41 1.70
C ASN A 201 2.27 -0.15 0.64
N GLU A 202 2.70 -0.28 -0.61
CA GLU A 202 1.86 -0.75 -1.72
C GLU A 202 1.16 -2.08 -1.42
N PRO A 203 1.84 -3.14 -0.92
CA PRO A 203 1.19 -4.40 -0.58
C PRO A 203 0.04 -4.24 0.41
N LEU A 204 0.27 -3.46 1.48
CA LEU A 204 -0.71 -3.24 2.53
C LEU A 204 -1.94 -2.49 2.00
N LEU A 205 -1.73 -1.49 1.13
CA LEU A 205 -2.81 -0.78 0.44
C LEU A 205 -3.63 -1.73 -0.45
N VAL A 206 -2.97 -2.67 -1.15
CA VAL A 206 -3.66 -3.72 -1.93
C VAL A 206 -4.49 -4.61 -1.01
N MET A 207 -3.93 -5.09 0.09
CA MET A 207 -4.65 -5.95 1.06
C MET A 207 -5.90 -5.25 1.60
N MET A 208 -5.79 -3.97 1.98
CA MET A 208 -6.93 -3.17 2.43
C MET A 208 -8.00 -3.03 1.35
N ALA A 209 -7.60 -2.74 0.11
CA ALA A 209 -8.55 -2.56 -0.98
C ALA A 209 -9.32 -3.86 -1.32
N VAL A 210 -8.61 -5.00 -1.31
CA VAL A 210 -9.21 -6.31 -1.51
C VAL A 210 -10.17 -6.67 -0.36
N LEU A 211 -9.79 -6.42 0.89
CA LEU A 211 -10.66 -6.63 2.05
C LEU A 211 -11.96 -5.83 1.91
N ILE A 212 -11.88 -4.54 1.57
CA ILE A 212 -13.04 -3.66 1.42
C ILE A 212 -13.98 -4.17 0.33
N ASP A 213 -13.44 -4.53 -0.84
CA ASP A 213 -14.24 -5.05 -1.94
C ASP A 213 -14.92 -6.38 -1.54
N PHE A 214 -14.17 -7.28 -0.90
CA PHE A 214 -14.70 -8.54 -0.39
C PHE A 214 -15.86 -8.32 0.60
N LEU A 215 -15.68 -7.45 1.60
CA LEU A 215 -16.73 -7.13 2.59
C LEU A 215 -17.95 -6.46 1.96
N SER A 216 -17.74 -5.66 0.91
CA SER A 216 -18.81 -4.97 0.20
C SER A 216 -19.61 -5.92 -0.70
N SER A 217 -18.98 -6.98 -1.22
CA SER A 217 -19.62 -7.99 -2.07
C SER A 217 -20.51 -8.99 -1.31
N LYS A 218 -20.45 -9.02 0.02
CA LYS A 218 -21.28 -9.90 0.87
C LYS A 218 -22.66 -9.33 1.23
N LYS A 219 -22.99 -8.11 0.79
CA LYS A 219 -24.32 -7.51 0.92
C LYS A 219 -25.20 -7.86 -0.27
#